data_AF-A0A3C0ILV0-F1
#
_entry.id   AF-A0A3C0ILV0-F1
#
_cell.length_a   1.000
_cell.length_b   1.000
_cell.length_c   1.000
_cell.angle_alpha   90.00
_cell.angle_beta   90.00
_cell.angle_gamma   90.00
#
_symmetry.space_group_name_H-M   'P 1'
#
loop_
_entity.id
_entity.type
_entity.pdbx_description
1 polymer ?
#
loop_
_entity_poly.entity_id
_entity_poly.type
_entity_poly.pdbx_seq_one_letter_code
_entity_poly.pdbx_strand_id
1 'polypeptide(L)' 'MIEGTHLKDACIVANTAKEMQSAVEQLFNQPFSESDIAIRKQLLEAHYSNEANAKQMVQWIWGEA' A
#
# COMPACT_ATOMS: atom_id res chain seq x y z
N MET A 1 5.84 -11.28 3.45
CA MET A 1 4.62 -11.88 2.84
C MET A 1 3.60 -10.78 2.67
N ILE A 2 2.96 -10.69 1.50
CA ILE A 2 1.93 -9.67 1.18
C ILE A 2 0.49 -10.18 1.36
N GLU A 3 0.34 -11.47 1.63
CA GLU A 3 -0.97 -12.08 1.91
C GLU A 3 -1.59 -11.45 3.16
N GLY A 4 -2.88 -11.10 3.09
CA GLY A 4 -3.61 -10.53 4.23
C GLY A 4 -3.37 -9.05 4.52
N THR A 5 -2.58 -8.34 3.70
CA THR A 5 -2.28 -6.91 3.91
C THR A 5 -3.02 -5.97 2.95
N HIS A 6 -3.82 -6.47 2.01
CA HIS A 6 -4.44 -5.67 0.94
C HIS A 6 -3.44 -4.96 0.00
N LEU A 7 -2.13 -5.09 0.22
CA LEU A 7 -1.09 -4.42 -0.58
C LEU A 7 -0.85 -5.08 -1.94
N LYS A 8 -1.42 -6.26 -2.18
CA LYS A 8 -1.25 -7.01 -3.43
C LYS A 8 -1.57 -6.16 -4.67
N ASP A 9 -2.60 -5.32 -4.58
CA ASP A 9 -3.08 -4.48 -5.68
C ASP A 9 -2.16 -3.27 -5.95
N ALA A 10 -1.25 -2.95 -5.01
CA ALA A 10 -0.25 -1.89 -5.17
C ALA A 10 1.16 -2.43 -5.52
N CYS A 11 1.32 -3.75 -5.62
CA CYS A 11 2.61 -4.38 -5.92
C CYS A 11 2.78 -4.63 -7.43
N ILE A 12 4.02 -4.50 -7.91
CA ILE A 12 4.41 -5.05 -9.22
C ILE A 12 4.95 -6.45 -8.99
N VAL A 13 4.28 -7.45 -9.57
CA VAL A 13 4.68 -8.85 -9.45
C VAL A 13 5.67 -9.20 -10.56
N ALA A 14 6.83 -9.70 -10.17
CA ALA A 14 7.86 -10.22 -11.06
C ALA A 14 8.38 -11.55 -10.50
N ASN A 15 8.07 -12.66 -11.18
CA ASN A 15 8.31 -14.02 -10.68
C ASN A 15 9.61 -14.64 -11.22
N THR A 16 10.29 -13.96 -12.15
CA THR A 16 11.59 -14.38 -12.67
C THR A 16 12.65 -13.32 -12.46
N ALA A 17 13.93 -13.73 -12.45
CA ALA A 17 15.05 -12.80 -12.32
C ALA A 17 15.06 -11.72 -13.42
N LYS A 18 14.68 -12.11 -14.65
CA LYS A 18 14.60 -11.19 -15.79
C LYS A 18 13.45 -10.18 -15.61
N GLU A 19 12.26 -10.65 -15.22
CA GLU A 19 11.12 -9.77 -14.92
C GLU A 19 11.46 -8.77 -13.81
N MET A 20 12.16 -9.22 -12.77
CA MET A 20 12.56 -8.37 -11.65
C MET A 20 13.52 -7.26 -12.10
N GLN A 21 14.55 -7.60 -12.89
CA GLN A 21 15.49 -6.62 -13.45
C GLN A 21 14.75 -5.55 -14.26
N SER A 22 13.85 -5.97 -15.16
CA SER A 22 13.06 -5.04 -15.98
C SER A 22 12.11 -4.18 -15.16
N ALA A 23 11.44 -4.76 -14.16
CA ALA A 23 10.52 -4.02 -13.29
C ALA A 23 11.26 -2.94 -12.48
N VAL A 24 12.45 -3.26 -11.95
CA VAL A 24 13.29 -2.29 -11.22
C VAL A 24 13.76 -1.16 -12.15
N GLU A 25 14.25 -1.48 -13.35
CA GLU A 25 14.65 -0.45 -14.32
C GLU A 25 13.48 0.47 -14.70
N GLN A 26 12.29 -0.09 -14.93
CA GLN A 26 11.10 0.71 -15.26
C GLN A 26 10.70 1.62 -14.10
N LEU A 27 10.57 1.08 -12.88
CA LEU A 27 10.19 1.84 -11.69
C LEU A 27 11.18 2.94 -11.33
N PHE A 28 12.46 2.75 -11.65
CA PHE A 28 13.48 3.75 -11.39
C PHE A 28 13.40 4.95 -12.36
N ASN A 29 13.05 4.68 -13.62
CA ASN A 29 13.07 5.69 -14.67
C ASN A 29 11.70 6.32 -14.95
N GLN A 30 10.61 5.65 -14.58
CA GLN A 30 9.25 6.10 -14.85
C GLN A 30 8.52 6.47 -13.56
N PRO A 31 8.00 7.71 -13.44
CA PRO A 31 7.12 8.08 -12.35
C PRO A 31 5.85 7.22 -12.31
N PHE A 32 5.31 7.01 -11.11
CA PHE A 32 3.99 6.38 -10.95
C PHE A 32 2.91 7.19 -11.66
N SER A 33 1.96 6.48 -12.28
CA SER A 33 0.78 7.11 -12.86
C SER A 33 -0.15 7.71 -11.79
N GLU A 34 -1.05 8.60 -12.19
CA GLU A 34 -2.10 9.08 -11.28
C GLU A 34 -2.97 7.94 -10.74
N SER A 35 -3.25 6.91 -11.55
CA SER A 35 -3.97 5.72 -11.10
C SER A 35 -3.19 4.90 -10.08
N ASP A 36 -1.88 4.75 -10.27
CA ASP A 36 -0.98 4.11 -9.29
C ASP A 36 -1.01 4.83 -7.94
N ILE A 37 -0.99 6.15 -7.98
CA ILE A 37 -1.02 7.00 -6.79
C ILE A 37 -2.40 6.90 -6.11
N ALA A 38 -3.49 6.93 -6.88
CA ALA A 38 -4.85 6.84 -6.37
C ALA A 38 -5.09 5.53 -5.60
N ILE A 39 -4.69 4.39 -6.17
CA ILE A 39 -4.81 3.07 -5.51
C ILE A 39 -4.05 3.07 -4.17
N ARG A 40 -2.83 3.60 -4.17
CA ARG A 40 -1.99 3.65 -2.95
C ARG A 40 -2.60 4.57 -1.89
N LYS A 41 -3.13 5.73 -2.27
CA LYS A 41 -3.84 6.64 -1.34
C LYS A 41 -5.05 5.96 -0.72
N GLN A 42 -5.87 5.29 -1.52
CA GLN A 42 -7.03 4.56 -1.03
C GLN A 42 -6.63 3.49 0.00
N LEU A 43 -5.59 2.70 -0.26
CA LEU A 43 -5.09 1.72 0.70
C LEU A 43 -4.59 2.38 2.00
N LEU A 44 -3.85 3.49 1.89
CA LEU A 44 -3.33 4.21 3.05
C LEU A 44 -4.45 4.77 3.91
N GLU A 45 -5.44 5.42 3.31
CA GLU A 45 -6.55 6.04 4.02
C GLU A 45 -7.47 5.00 4.66
N ALA A 46 -7.74 3.88 3.96
CA ALA A 46 -8.68 2.87 4.42
C ALA A 46 -8.10 1.89 5.44
N HIS A 47 -6.81 1.55 5.36
CA HIS A 47 -6.23 0.46 6.15
C HIS A 47 -5.02 0.88 7.00
N TYR A 48 -4.29 1.91 6.59
CA TYR A 48 -2.98 2.26 7.19
C TYR A 48 -2.90 3.69 7.72
N SER A 49 -4.03 4.37 7.91
CA SER A 49 -4.07 5.72 8.45
C SER A 49 -3.74 5.67 9.94
N ASN A 50 -2.56 6.17 10.33
CA ASN A 50 -2.13 6.21 11.72
C ASN A 50 -3.13 6.97 12.61
N GLU A 51 -3.70 8.06 12.09
CA GLU A 51 -4.68 8.86 12.83
C GLU A 51 -5.98 8.07 13.06
N ALA A 52 -6.55 7.49 12.01
CA ALA A 52 -7.79 6.73 12.11
C ALA A 52 -7.61 5.50 13.01
N ASN A 53 -6.51 4.78 12.83
CA ASN A 53 -6.18 3.62 13.64
C ASN A 53 -5.96 3.99 15.11
N ALA A 54 -5.29 5.12 15.40
CA ALA A 54 -5.12 5.61 16.77
C ALA A 54 -6.46 5.98 17.43
N LYS A 55 -7.33 6.70 16.73
CA LYS A 55 -8.69 7.00 17.23
C LYS A 55 -9.48 5.73 17.51
N GLN A 56 -9.41 4.74 16.62
CA GLN A 56 -10.09 3.48 16.80
C GLN A 56 -9.57 2.72 18.03
N MET A 57 -8.25 2.69 18.24
CA MET A 57 -7.64 2.10 19.44
C MET A 57 -8.09 2.82 20.72
N VAL A 58 -8.14 4.15 20.68
CA VAL A 58 -8.64 4.96 21.81
C VAL A 58 -10.05 4.55 22.18
N GLN A 59 -10.94 4.51 21.17
CA GLN A 59 -12.32 4.09 21.35
C GLN A 59 -12.43 2.67 21.93
N TRP A 60 -11.60 1.72 21.47
CA TRP A 60 -11.63 0.35 21.99
C TRP A 60 -11.16 0.21 23.44
N ILE A 61 -10.17 1.01 23.84
CA ILE A 61 -9.59 0.92 25.20
C ILE A 61 -10.44 1.70 26.21
N TRP A 62 -10.87 2.91 25.84
CA TRP A 62 -11.46 3.87 26.78
C TRP A 62 -12.95 4.15 26.51
N GLY A 63 -13.50 3.75 25.37
CA GLY A 63 -14.92 3.95 25.05
C GLY A 63 -15.31 5.38 24.67
N GLU A 64 -14.34 6.29 24.55
CA GLU A 64 -14.57 7.69 24.17
C GLU A 64 -14.42 7.86 22.65
N ALA A 65 -15.33 8.64 22.05
CA ALA A 65 -15.41 8.91 20.61
C ALA A 65 -15.02 10.36 20.30
#